data_AF-D3AUZ8-F1
#
_entry.id   AF-D3AUZ8-F1
#
_cell.length_a   1.000
_cell.length_b   1.000
_cell.length_c   1.000
_cell.angle_alpha   90.00
_cell.angle_beta   90.00
_cell.angle_gamma   90.00
#
_symmetry.space_group_name_H-M   'P 1'
#
loop_
_entity.id
_entity.type
_entity.pdbx_description
1 polymer ?
#
loop_
_entity_poly.entity_id
_entity_poly.type
_entity_poly.pdbx_seq_one_letter_code
_entity_poly.pdbx_strand_id
1 'polypeptide(L)'
;NVILTKTESLTMNSRPKDPKTARNKNVLVIGGSGSGKTRFWLKPNLMQMHSSYVVTDPKGTILVECGKMLQRGTSKLGKDGKPMKDKHGKVIYEPYRIKVLNTINFKKSMHYNPFAYIHSEKDILKLVTTLIANTKGEGKAGDDFWVKAETLLYCALIGYIHYEAPVEEQNFSTLIEFINAMEVREDDEEFKNPVDLMFDALEAEKPNHFAVRQYK
;
A
#
# COMPACT_ATOMS: atom_id res chain seq x y z
N ASN A 1 5.08 -15.25 -14.00
CA ASN A 1 4.94 -16.49 -14.76
C ASN A 1 3.76 -17.26 -14.20
N VAL A 2 2.71 -17.42 -15.01
CA VAL A 2 1.51 -18.20 -14.67
C VAL A 2 1.80 -19.63 -15.07
N ILE A 3 1.50 -20.60 -14.21
CA ILE A 3 1.57 -22.01 -14.60
C ILE A 3 0.50 -22.28 -15.65
N LEU A 4 0.93 -22.61 -16.87
CA LEU A 4 0.07 -22.99 -17.98
C LEU A 4 0.25 -24.47 -18.31
N THR A 5 -0.75 -25.05 -18.97
CA THR A 5 -0.70 -26.37 -19.58
C THR A 5 0.29 -26.37 -20.76
N LYS A 6 0.75 -27.56 -21.17
CA LYS A 6 1.77 -27.74 -22.20
C LYS A 6 1.37 -27.14 -23.57
N THR A 7 0.08 -27.05 -23.83
CA THR A 7 -0.50 -26.61 -25.11
C THR A 7 -0.75 -25.10 -25.17
N GLU A 8 -0.66 -24.39 -24.04
CA GLU A 8 -1.04 -22.99 -23.91
C GLU A 8 0.18 -22.14 -23.60
N SER A 9 0.25 -20.96 -24.19
CA SER A 9 1.33 -19.99 -23.98
C SER A 9 0.78 -18.58 -24.08
N LEU A 10 1.32 -17.68 -23.27
CA LEU A 10 1.01 -16.26 -23.31
C LEU A 10 2.23 -15.47 -23.76
N THR A 11 2.04 -14.55 -24.70
CA THR A 11 3.10 -13.63 -25.10
C THR A 11 3.47 -12.72 -23.94
N MET A 12 4.77 -12.60 -23.67
CA MET A 12 5.29 -11.68 -22.66
C MET A 12 5.54 -10.29 -23.23
N ASN A 13 5.58 -10.14 -24.56
CA ASN A 13 5.73 -8.84 -25.21
C ASN A 13 4.47 -7.99 -24.98
N SER A 14 4.65 -6.77 -24.49
CA SER A 14 3.57 -5.79 -24.28
C SER A 14 3.01 -5.24 -25.61
N ARG A 15 3.75 -5.35 -26.70
CA ARG A 15 3.35 -4.91 -28.06
C ARG A 15 3.67 -6.02 -29.08
N PRO A 16 2.92 -7.14 -29.06
CA PRO A 16 3.13 -8.21 -30.03
C PRO A 16 2.79 -7.72 -31.45
N LYS A 17 3.49 -8.28 -32.45
CA LYS A 17 3.26 -7.94 -33.88
C LYS A 17 1.84 -8.26 -34.34
N ASP A 18 1.27 -9.35 -33.84
CA ASP A 18 -0.14 -9.69 -34.03
C ASP A 18 -0.96 -9.20 -32.82
N PRO A 19 -1.79 -8.16 -32.97
CA PRO A 19 -2.62 -7.62 -31.89
C PRO A 19 -3.56 -8.65 -31.27
N LYS A 20 -3.96 -9.70 -31.99
CA LYS A 20 -4.84 -10.77 -31.46
C LYS A 20 -4.19 -11.54 -30.31
N THR A 21 -2.87 -11.51 -30.22
CA THR A 21 -2.11 -12.14 -29.14
C THR A 21 -1.88 -11.23 -27.94
N ALA A 22 -2.25 -9.94 -28.01
CA ALA A 22 -2.17 -9.00 -26.89
C ALA A 22 -3.24 -9.30 -25.83
N ARG A 23 -3.03 -10.36 -25.06
CA ARG A 23 -3.96 -10.83 -24.02
C ARG A 23 -3.62 -10.26 -22.65
N ASN A 24 -4.65 -10.09 -21.82
CA ASN A 24 -4.51 -9.75 -20.41
C ASN A 24 -3.73 -10.87 -19.69
N LYS A 25 -2.79 -10.48 -18.83
CA LYS A 25 -1.94 -11.41 -18.06
C LYS A 25 -2.51 -11.70 -16.67
N ASN A 26 -3.63 -11.07 -16.30
CA ASN A 26 -4.35 -11.34 -15.07
C ASN A 26 -5.12 -12.66 -15.17
N VAL A 27 -5.19 -13.38 -14.06
CA VAL A 27 -5.90 -14.65 -13.97
C VAL A 27 -7.02 -14.51 -12.94
N LEU A 28 -8.25 -14.84 -13.35
CA LEU A 28 -9.41 -14.94 -12.46
C LEU A 28 -9.68 -16.41 -12.16
N VAL A 29 -9.66 -16.79 -10.88
CA VAL A 29 -9.92 -18.15 -10.43
C VAL A 29 -11.23 -18.18 -9.64
N ILE A 30 -12.26 -18.84 -10.20
CA ILE A 30 -13.59 -18.95 -9.59
C ILE A 30 -13.77 -20.37 -9.04
N GLY A 31 -14.33 -20.48 -7.84
CA GLY A 31 -14.69 -21.77 -7.25
C GLY A 31 -15.30 -21.61 -5.87
N GLY A 32 -16.15 -22.55 -5.47
CA GLY A 32 -16.80 -22.56 -4.16
C GLY A 32 -15.82 -22.66 -2.97
N SER A 33 -16.34 -22.51 -1.75
CA SER A 33 -15.56 -22.82 -0.54
C SER A 33 -15.10 -24.28 -0.58
N GLY A 34 -13.88 -24.56 -0.10
CA GLY A 34 -13.33 -25.92 -0.12
C GLY A 34 -12.85 -26.44 -1.48
N SER A 35 -13.08 -25.74 -2.59
CA SER A 35 -12.67 -26.19 -3.95
C SER A 35 -11.15 -26.25 -4.19
N GLY A 36 -10.34 -25.90 -3.18
CA GLY A 36 -8.89 -26.02 -3.23
C GLY A 36 -8.16 -24.92 -4.01
N LYS A 37 -8.78 -23.77 -4.30
CA LYS A 37 -8.15 -22.62 -5.01
C LYS A 37 -6.75 -22.30 -4.49
N THR A 38 -6.62 -22.19 -3.17
CA THR A 38 -5.34 -21.92 -2.51
C THR A 38 -4.32 -23.05 -2.74
N ARG A 39 -4.75 -24.30 -2.56
CA ARG A 39 -3.89 -25.48 -2.63
C ARG A 39 -3.40 -25.78 -4.05
N PHE A 40 -4.31 -25.70 -5.02
CA PHE A 40 -4.06 -26.15 -6.39
C PHE A 40 -3.60 -25.02 -7.32
N TRP A 41 -3.89 -23.76 -7.00
CA TRP A 41 -3.48 -22.63 -7.85
C TRP A 41 -2.47 -21.71 -7.14
N LEU A 42 -2.82 -21.15 -5.98
CA LEU A 42 -2.00 -20.09 -5.35
C LEU A 42 -0.65 -20.62 -4.85
N LYS A 43 -0.66 -21.69 -4.06
CA LYS A 43 0.55 -22.28 -3.51
C LYS A 43 1.53 -22.71 -4.61
N PRO A 44 1.13 -23.47 -5.66
CA PRO A 44 2.03 -23.80 -6.76
C PRO A 44 2.66 -22.57 -7.42
N ASN A 45 1.90 -21.49 -7.64
CA ASN A 45 2.43 -20.26 -8.23
C ASN A 45 3.44 -19.55 -7.31
N LEU A 46 3.24 -19.57 -5.99
CA LEU A 46 4.22 -19.07 -5.02
C LEU A 46 5.47 -19.96 -4.93
N MET A 47 5.29 -21.28 -4.99
CA MET A 47 6.37 -22.26 -4.93
C MET A 47 7.32 -22.20 -6.13
N GLN A 48 6.91 -21.60 -7.25
CA GLN A 48 7.82 -21.29 -8.35
C GLN A 48 8.94 -20.32 -7.93
N MET A 49 8.70 -19.45 -6.94
CA MET A 49 9.70 -18.51 -6.40
C MET A 49 10.45 -17.70 -7.48
N HIS A 50 9.74 -17.26 -8.53
CA HIS A 50 10.36 -16.68 -9.73
C HIS A 50 10.28 -15.15 -9.80
N SER A 51 9.57 -14.49 -8.87
CA SER A 51 9.37 -13.04 -8.86
C SER A 51 9.11 -12.52 -7.45
N SER A 52 9.06 -11.20 -7.27
CA SER A 52 8.50 -10.63 -6.04
C SER A 52 6.99 -10.89 -5.96
N TYR A 53 6.48 -11.10 -4.75
CA TYR A 53 5.06 -11.41 -4.51
C TYR A 53 4.48 -10.44 -3.48
N VAL A 54 3.25 -10.01 -3.74
CA VAL A 54 2.37 -9.35 -2.75
C VAL A 54 1.16 -10.27 -2.59
N VAL A 55 0.90 -10.72 -1.36
CA VAL A 55 -0.13 -11.72 -1.08
C VAL A 55 -1.04 -11.21 0.02
N THR A 56 -2.34 -11.10 -0.27
CA THR A 56 -3.38 -10.97 0.75
C THR A 56 -3.65 -12.34 1.35
N ASP A 57 -3.37 -12.51 2.64
CA ASP A 57 -3.54 -13.78 3.36
C ASP A 57 -4.53 -13.63 4.54
N PRO A 58 -5.84 -13.55 4.28
CA PRO A 58 -6.85 -13.29 5.31
C PRO A 58 -6.88 -14.35 6.43
N LYS A 59 -6.44 -15.58 6.13
CA LYS A 59 -6.42 -16.68 7.09
C LYS A 59 -5.05 -16.87 7.76
N GLY A 60 -4.02 -16.14 7.33
CA GLY A 60 -2.64 -16.31 7.80
C GLY A 60 -1.99 -17.66 7.43
N THR A 61 -2.67 -18.49 6.63
CA THR A 61 -2.22 -19.85 6.33
C THR A 61 -1.07 -19.86 5.32
N ILE A 62 -1.06 -18.94 4.36
CA ILE A 62 -0.04 -18.90 3.31
C ILE A 62 1.33 -18.64 3.91
N LEU A 63 1.44 -17.67 4.81
CA LEU A 63 2.70 -17.36 5.47
C LEU A 63 3.22 -18.56 6.29
N VAL A 64 2.33 -19.24 7.02
CA VAL A 64 2.70 -20.40 7.83
C VAL A 64 3.18 -21.57 6.95
N GLU A 65 2.47 -21.84 5.86
CA GLU A 65 2.70 -23.02 5.02
C GLU A 65 3.82 -22.82 3.99
N CYS A 66 4.00 -21.61 3.45
CA CYS A 66 4.99 -21.32 2.41
C CYS A 66 6.17 -20.45 2.90
N GLY A 67 6.05 -19.80 4.06
CA GLY A 67 7.03 -18.81 4.52
C GLY A 67 8.43 -19.39 4.74
N LYS A 68 8.55 -20.61 5.29
CA LYS A 68 9.86 -21.26 5.46
C LYS A 68 10.55 -21.58 4.14
N MET A 69 9.77 -21.97 3.13
CA MET A 69 10.29 -22.20 1.78
C MET A 69 10.76 -20.88 1.15
N LEU A 70 9.96 -19.82 1.25
CA LEU A 70 10.34 -18.48 0.75
C LEU A 70 11.58 -17.93 1.48
N GLN A 71 11.66 -18.11 2.80
CA GLN A 71 12.81 -17.70 3.61
C GLN A 71 14.09 -18.44 3.20
N ARG A 72 13.98 -19.68 2.70
CA ARG A 72 15.10 -20.41 2.11
C ARG A 72 15.42 -19.90 0.71
N GLY A 73 14.40 -19.69 -0.12
CA GLY A 73 14.54 -19.23 -1.50
C GLY A 73 14.98 -20.32 -2.49
N THR A 74 15.25 -19.90 -3.72
CA THR A 74 15.77 -20.78 -4.80
C THR A 74 17.29 -20.89 -4.71
N SER A 75 17.86 -21.93 -5.31
CA SER A 75 19.31 -22.00 -5.48
C SER A 75 19.78 -20.89 -6.42
N LYS A 76 20.84 -20.18 -6.04
CA LYS A 76 21.50 -19.24 -6.94
C LYS A 76 22.07 -20.00 -8.12
N LEU A 77 21.73 -19.59 -9.34
CA LEU A 77 22.21 -20.25 -10.56
C LEU A 77 23.45 -19.53 -11.10
N GLY A 78 24.43 -20.32 -11.54
CA GLY A 78 25.57 -19.84 -12.32
C GLY A 78 25.18 -19.50 -13.75
N LYS A 79 26.13 -18.98 -14.54
CA LYS A 79 25.94 -18.70 -15.97
C LYS A 79 25.61 -19.95 -16.79
N ASP A 80 25.98 -21.12 -16.28
CA ASP A 80 25.71 -22.44 -16.85
C ASP A 80 24.33 -23.01 -16.46
N GLY A 81 23.53 -22.25 -15.70
CA GLY A 81 22.22 -22.67 -15.22
C GLY A 81 22.26 -23.68 -14.08
N LYS A 82 23.44 -24.00 -13.53
CA LYS A 82 23.58 -24.95 -12.43
C LYS A 82 23.62 -24.24 -11.07
N PRO A 83 23.17 -24.90 -9.98
CA PRO A 83 23.27 -24.35 -8.63
C PRO A 83 24.72 -24.02 -8.26
N MET A 84 24.96 -22.77 -7.87
CA MET A 84 26.24 -22.34 -7.33
C MET A 84 26.49 -22.98 -5.97
N LYS A 85 27.74 -23.31 -5.69
CA LYS A 85 28.20 -23.87 -4.42
C LYS A 85 29.20 -22.93 -3.76
N ASP A 86 29.20 -22.89 -2.44
CA ASP A 86 30.21 -22.19 -1.66
C ASP A 86 31.55 -22.96 -1.64
N LYS A 87 32.54 -22.40 -0.94
CA LYS A 87 33.87 -23.00 -0.77
C LYS A 87 33.87 -24.38 -0.08
N HIS A 88 32.77 -24.76 0.55
CA HIS A 88 32.58 -26.04 1.23
C HIS A 88 31.68 -27.01 0.42
N GLY A 89 31.32 -26.65 -0.81
CA GLY A 89 30.48 -27.46 -1.69
C GLY A 89 28.98 -27.40 -1.38
N LYS A 90 28.53 -26.51 -0.49
CA LYS A 90 27.11 -26.34 -0.15
C LYS A 90 26.42 -25.39 -1.13
N VAL A 91 25.20 -25.73 -1.54
CA VAL A 91 24.41 -24.89 -2.46
C VAL A 91 24.12 -23.53 -1.83
N ILE A 92 24.35 -22.47 -2.60
CA ILE A 92 24.03 -21.10 -2.26
C ILE A 92 22.56 -20.84 -2.62
N TYR A 93 21.80 -20.24 -1.71
CA TYR A 93 20.40 -19.89 -1.92
C TYR A 93 20.18 -18.38 -1.98
N GLU A 94 19.12 -17.96 -2.66
CA GLU A 94 18.66 -16.57 -2.79
C GLU A 94 17.34 -16.39 -2.01
N PRO A 95 17.42 -16.08 -0.70
CA PRO A 95 16.25 -16.03 0.16
C PRO A 95 15.37 -14.81 -0.12
N TYR A 96 14.05 -14.95 0.08
CA TYR A 96 13.14 -13.82 0.01
C TYR A 96 13.24 -12.96 1.26
N ARG A 97 13.21 -11.64 1.07
CA ARG A 97 12.94 -10.70 2.17
C ARG A 97 11.44 -10.68 2.44
N ILE A 98 11.00 -11.44 3.44
CA ILE A 98 9.60 -11.52 3.82
C ILE A 98 9.23 -10.34 4.71
N LYS A 99 8.14 -9.65 4.36
CA LYS A 99 7.57 -8.52 5.07
C LYS A 99 6.08 -8.79 5.29
N VAL A 100 5.60 -8.56 6.51
CA VAL A 100 4.24 -8.95 6.93
C VAL A 100 3.52 -7.75 7.52
N LEU A 101 2.49 -7.26 6.84
CA LEU A 101 1.55 -6.30 7.42
C LEU A 101 0.43 -7.09 8.12
N ASN A 102 0.40 -7.05 9.45
CA ASN A 102 -0.57 -7.78 10.26
C ASN A 102 -1.41 -6.77 11.06
N THR A 103 -2.64 -6.57 10.60
CA THR A 103 -3.58 -5.59 11.19
C THR A 103 -4.32 -6.13 12.42
N ILE A 104 -4.12 -7.40 12.80
CA ILE A 104 -4.71 -8.01 14.00
C ILE A 104 -3.69 -8.03 15.14
N ASN A 105 -2.47 -8.51 14.86
CA ASN A 105 -1.39 -8.58 15.85
C ASN A 105 -0.20 -7.74 15.39
N PHE A 106 -0.20 -6.48 15.83
CA PHE A 106 0.85 -5.51 15.51
C PHE A 106 2.25 -5.94 15.98
N LYS A 107 2.39 -6.74 17.04
CA LYS A 107 3.69 -7.28 17.47
C LYS A 107 4.34 -8.20 16.43
N LYS A 108 3.54 -8.74 15.51
CA LYS A 108 3.99 -9.59 14.39
C LYS A 108 3.95 -8.85 13.05
N SER A 109 3.73 -7.54 13.06
CA SER A 109 3.68 -6.72 11.86
C SER A 109 5.01 -6.00 11.62
N MET A 110 5.30 -5.72 10.36
CA MET A 110 6.36 -4.81 9.96
C MET A 110 6.08 -3.34 10.30
N HIS A 111 4.84 -3.02 10.72
CA HIS A 111 4.30 -1.67 10.84
C HIS A 111 4.35 -0.89 9.51
N TYR A 112 3.49 0.12 9.39
CA TYR A 112 3.40 0.92 8.17
C TYR A 112 3.00 2.34 8.55
N ASN A 113 3.81 3.31 8.13
CA ASN A 113 3.50 4.72 8.25
C ASN A 113 3.45 5.33 6.84
N PRO A 114 2.28 5.77 6.35
CA PRO A 114 2.14 6.36 5.01
C PRO A 114 2.98 7.62 4.79
N PHE A 115 3.24 8.40 5.85
CA PHE A 115 4.03 9.63 5.76
C PHE A 115 5.47 9.37 5.29
N ALA A 116 6.04 8.21 5.61
CA ALA A 116 7.38 7.81 5.15
C ALA A 116 7.49 7.64 3.62
N TYR A 117 6.35 7.63 2.92
CA TYR A 117 6.26 7.48 1.46
C TYR A 117 5.75 8.75 0.75
N ILE A 118 5.59 9.85 1.49
CA ILE A 118 5.26 11.16 0.90
C ILE A 118 6.58 11.82 0.48
N HIS A 119 6.69 12.13 -0.80
CA HIS A 119 7.87 12.82 -1.36
C HIS A 119 7.49 14.08 -2.14
N SER A 120 6.20 14.34 -2.28
CA SER A 120 5.66 15.46 -3.06
C SER A 120 4.21 15.77 -2.67
N GLU A 121 3.75 16.98 -3.02
CA GLU A 121 2.33 17.36 -2.90
C GLU A 121 1.38 16.36 -3.59
N LYS A 122 1.84 15.78 -4.70
CA LYS A 122 1.07 14.76 -5.43
C LYS A 122 0.89 13.48 -4.61
N ASP A 123 1.84 13.13 -3.76
CA ASP A 123 1.74 11.94 -2.91
C ASP A 123 0.78 12.17 -1.73
N ILE A 124 0.68 13.41 -1.23
CA ILE A 124 -0.36 13.80 -0.27
C ILE A 124 -1.74 13.56 -0.89
N LEU A 125 -1.98 14.08 -2.11
CA LEU A 125 -3.27 13.89 -2.78
C LEU A 125 -3.60 12.41 -3.03
N LYS A 126 -2.60 11.59 -3.40
CA LYS A 126 -2.79 10.13 -3.54
C LYS A 126 -3.19 9.48 -2.22
N LEU A 127 -2.53 9.86 -1.12
CA LEU A 127 -2.85 9.35 0.22
C LEU A 127 -4.27 9.71 0.63
N VAL A 128 -4.65 10.98 0.48
CA VAL A 128 -6.01 11.48 0.77
C VAL A 128 -7.06 10.75 -0.06
N THR A 129 -6.85 10.64 -1.37
CA THR A 129 -7.76 9.93 -2.27
C THR A 129 -7.91 8.46 -1.85
N THR A 130 -6.80 7.83 -1.47
CA THR A 130 -6.82 6.44 -0.99
C THR A 130 -7.58 6.32 0.32
N LEU A 131 -7.40 7.25 1.25
CA LEU A 131 -8.11 7.25 2.53
C LEU A 131 -9.63 7.37 2.32
N ILE A 132 -10.07 8.42 1.62
CA ILE A 132 -11.49 8.70 1.34
C ILE A 132 -12.13 7.54 0.58
N ALA A 133 -11.44 6.97 -0.43
CA ALA A 133 -11.98 5.85 -1.20
C ALA A 133 -12.20 4.58 -0.36
N ASN A 134 -11.43 4.38 0.71
CA ASN A 134 -11.53 3.21 1.58
C ASN A 134 -12.37 3.44 2.85
N THR A 135 -12.77 4.67 3.15
CA THR A 135 -13.68 5.02 4.26
C THR A 135 -15.11 5.30 3.81
N LYS A 136 -15.35 5.42 2.49
CA LYS A 136 -16.70 5.41 1.92
C LYS A 136 -17.38 4.08 2.24
N GLY A 137 -18.42 4.11 3.09
CA GLY A 137 -19.27 2.95 3.33
C GLY A 137 -20.05 2.52 2.09
N GLU A 138 -20.82 1.44 2.18
CA GLU A 138 -21.64 0.90 1.06
C GLU A 138 -22.83 1.80 0.65
N GLY A 139 -22.92 3.02 1.21
CA GLY A 139 -23.96 4.00 0.91
C GLY A 139 -23.70 4.79 -0.38
N LYS A 140 -24.67 5.62 -0.77
CA LYS A 140 -24.47 6.62 -1.84
C LYS A 140 -23.24 7.46 -1.47
N ALA A 141 -22.34 7.66 -2.43
CA ALA A 141 -21.26 8.62 -2.28
C ALA A 141 -21.86 9.95 -1.79
N GLY A 142 -21.26 10.54 -0.75
CA GLY A 142 -21.63 11.87 -0.29
C GLY A 142 -21.60 12.86 -1.45
N ASP A 143 -22.39 13.94 -1.34
CA ASP A 143 -22.42 15.00 -2.34
C ASP A 143 -20.99 15.41 -2.73
N ASP A 144 -20.79 15.78 -4.00
CA ASP A 144 -19.50 16.20 -4.56
C ASP A 144 -18.90 17.36 -3.74
N PHE A 145 -19.75 18.22 -3.19
CA PHE A 145 -19.35 19.25 -2.23
C PHE A 145 -18.63 18.67 -1.00
N TRP A 146 -19.23 17.69 -0.30
CA TRP A 146 -18.66 17.09 0.90
C TRP A 146 -17.36 16.33 0.61
N VAL A 147 -17.31 15.64 -0.53
CA VAL A 147 -16.09 14.92 -0.95
C VAL A 147 -14.95 15.90 -1.25
N LYS A 148 -15.24 17.04 -1.88
CA LYS A 148 -14.24 18.09 -2.14
C LYS A 148 -13.77 18.75 -0.84
N ALA A 149 -14.68 19.09 0.06
CA ALA A 149 -14.35 19.66 1.35
C ALA A 149 -13.46 18.72 2.19
N GLU A 150 -13.83 17.43 2.27
CA GLU A 150 -13.02 16.40 2.96
C GLU A 150 -11.63 16.25 2.32
N THR A 151 -11.55 16.30 0.99
CA THR A 151 -10.28 16.20 0.26
C THR A 151 -9.37 17.39 0.57
N LEU A 152 -9.90 18.62 0.54
CA LEU A 152 -9.15 19.83 0.85
C LEU A 152 -8.65 19.81 2.29
N LEU A 153 -9.54 19.48 3.23
CA LEU A 153 -9.19 19.40 4.64
C LEU A 153 -8.08 18.38 4.90
N TYR A 154 -8.22 17.14 4.44
CA TYR A 154 -7.15 16.15 4.66
C TYR A 154 -5.85 16.53 3.94
N CYS A 155 -5.91 17.17 2.76
CA CYS A 155 -4.70 17.67 2.11
C CYS A 155 -4.01 18.75 2.97
N ALA A 156 -4.79 19.65 3.57
CA ALA A 156 -4.27 20.68 4.47
C ALA A 156 -3.62 20.06 5.71
N LEU A 157 -4.32 19.21 6.45
CA LEU A 157 -3.83 18.62 7.70
C LEU A 157 -2.60 17.72 7.46
N ILE A 158 -2.65 16.82 6.47
CA ILE A 158 -1.50 15.96 6.13
C ILE A 158 -0.34 16.80 5.61
N GLY A 159 -0.61 17.84 4.83
CA GLY A 159 0.41 18.78 4.37
C GLY A 159 1.08 19.52 5.52
N TYR A 160 0.32 19.99 6.51
CA TYR A 160 0.85 20.62 7.71
C TYR A 160 1.76 19.64 8.45
N ILE A 161 1.26 18.45 8.77
CA ILE A 161 2.02 17.43 9.51
C ILE A 161 3.30 17.05 8.76
N HIS A 162 3.25 16.86 7.45
CA HIS A 162 4.41 16.43 6.68
C HIS A 162 5.52 17.50 6.58
N TYR A 163 5.14 18.77 6.42
CA TYR A 163 6.12 19.84 6.18
C TYR A 163 6.56 20.59 7.44
N GLU A 164 5.70 20.68 8.46
CA GLU A 164 5.94 21.51 9.64
C GLU A 164 6.13 20.69 10.93
N ALA A 165 5.53 19.50 11.05
CA ALA A 165 5.67 18.69 12.26
C ALA A 165 7.01 17.91 12.30
N PRO A 166 7.57 17.68 13.51
CA PRO A 166 8.73 16.81 13.71
C PRO A 166 8.51 15.41 13.12
N VAL A 167 9.58 14.75 12.67
CA VAL A 167 9.52 13.47 11.93
C VAL A 167 8.80 12.36 12.74
N GLU A 168 8.95 12.38 14.06
CA GLU A 168 8.29 11.46 15.00
C GLU A 168 6.76 11.65 15.07
N GLU A 169 6.26 12.86 14.81
CA GLU A 169 4.84 13.22 14.78
C GLU A 169 4.23 13.07 13.37
N GLN A 170 5.03 12.73 12.36
CA GLN A 170 4.53 12.51 11.00
C GLN A 170 3.83 11.16 10.88
N ASN A 171 2.66 11.01 11.49
CA ASN A 171 1.93 9.75 11.58
C ASN A 171 0.40 9.97 11.70
N PHE A 172 -0.36 8.89 11.64
CA PHE A 172 -1.83 8.95 11.68
C PHE A 172 -2.39 9.28 13.06
N SER A 173 -1.65 9.04 14.14
CA SER A 173 -2.09 9.44 15.48
C SER A 173 -2.18 10.96 15.56
N THR A 174 -1.16 11.68 15.08
CA THR A 174 -1.17 13.15 15.01
C THR A 174 -2.27 13.68 14.09
N LEU A 175 -2.53 13.02 12.95
CA LEU A 175 -3.67 13.39 12.09
C LEU A 175 -5.01 13.28 12.83
N ILE A 176 -5.21 12.21 13.61
CA ILE A 176 -6.42 12.01 14.41
C ILE A 176 -6.51 13.07 15.52
N GLU A 177 -5.40 13.41 16.16
CA GLU A 177 -5.34 14.49 17.16
C GLU A 177 -5.74 15.84 16.57
N PHE A 178 -5.25 16.17 15.37
CA PHE A 178 -5.67 17.38 14.64
C PHE A 178 -7.17 17.37 14.40
N ILE A 179 -7.72 16.28 13.86
CA ILE A 179 -9.17 16.16 13.61
C ILE A 179 -9.98 16.32 14.90
N ASN A 180 -9.55 15.72 16.01
CA ASN A 180 -10.24 15.82 17.29
C ASN A 180 -10.16 17.23 17.90
N ALA A 181 -9.11 17.99 17.58
CA ALA A 181 -8.93 19.36 18.04
C ALA A 181 -9.71 20.39 17.21
N MET A 182 -10.29 19.99 16.06
CA MET A 182 -11.11 20.85 15.21
C MET A 182 -12.53 21.02 15.75
N GLU A 183 -12.65 21.55 16.97
CA GLU A 183 -13.94 21.94 17.54
C GLU A 183 -14.55 23.10 16.74
N VAL A 184 -15.86 23.05 16.53
CA VAL A 184 -16.65 24.12 15.92
C VAL A 184 -17.76 24.50 16.89
N ARG A 185 -18.00 25.80 17.06
CA ARG A 185 -19.08 26.35 17.90
C ARG A 185 -20.11 27.03 17.02
N GLU A 186 -21.37 26.63 17.16
CA GLU A 186 -22.47 27.19 16.35
C GLU A 186 -22.86 28.62 16.79
N ASP A 187 -22.55 28.99 18.04
CA ASP A 187 -22.91 30.26 18.67
C ASP A 187 -21.81 31.33 18.60
N ASP A 188 -20.64 30.99 18.06
CA ASP A 188 -19.48 31.88 17.96
C ASP A 188 -18.75 31.68 16.62
N GLU A 189 -19.10 32.49 15.62
CA GLU A 189 -18.47 32.46 14.29
C GLU A 189 -17.00 32.92 14.30
N GLU A 190 -16.56 33.63 15.35
CA GLU A 190 -15.17 34.07 15.50
C GLU A 190 -14.31 33.07 16.27
N PHE A 191 -14.92 31.99 16.80
CA PHE A 191 -14.20 30.96 17.52
C PHE A 191 -13.16 30.28 16.61
N LYS A 192 -11.91 30.27 17.08
CA LYS A 192 -10.81 29.56 16.45
C LYS A 192 -10.35 28.42 17.35
N ASN A 193 -10.40 27.21 16.83
CA ASN A 193 -9.84 26.07 17.53
C ASN A 193 -8.29 26.07 17.43
N PRO A 194 -7.59 25.20 18.18
CA PRO A 194 -6.12 25.16 18.14
C PRO A 194 -5.54 24.95 16.74
N VAL A 195 -6.22 24.18 15.87
CA VAL A 195 -5.77 23.93 14.50
C VAL A 195 -5.90 25.21 13.66
N ASP A 196 -7.01 25.95 13.78
CA ASP A 196 -7.18 27.24 13.09
C ASP A 196 -6.06 28.22 13.44
N LEU A 197 -5.74 28.34 14.73
CA LEU A 197 -4.66 29.21 15.21
C LEU A 197 -3.29 28.77 14.68
N MET A 198 -3.05 27.46 14.56
CA MET A 198 -1.83 26.92 13.95
C MET A 198 -1.73 27.25 12.46
N PHE A 199 -2.85 27.20 11.72
CA PHE A 199 -2.88 27.57 10.31
C PHE A 199 -2.76 29.08 10.09
N ASP A 200 -3.36 29.92 10.95
CA ASP A 200 -3.17 31.38 10.93
C ASP A 200 -1.69 31.75 11.12
N ALA A 201 -1.03 31.14 12.10
CA ALA A 201 0.38 31.38 12.38
C ALA A 201 1.26 30.95 11.18
N LEU A 202 0.97 29.79 10.60
CA LEU A 202 1.67 29.31 9.41
C LEU A 202 1.43 30.21 8.20
N GLU A 203 0.22 30.74 8.02
CA GLU A 203 -0.10 31.67 6.94
C GLU A 203 0.65 32.99 7.10
N ALA A 204 0.73 33.53 8.32
CA ALA A 204 1.43 34.77 8.60
C ALA A 204 2.93 34.67 8.25
N GLU A 205 3.54 33.49 8.45
CA GLU A 205 4.94 33.24 8.11
C GLU A 205 5.14 32.84 6.65
N LYS A 206 4.30 31.93 6.13
CA LYS A 206 4.44 31.26 4.83
C LYS A 206 3.11 31.26 4.07
N PRO A 207 2.65 32.40 3.51
CA PRO A 207 1.32 32.53 2.92
C PRO A 207 1.08 31.64 1.68
N ASN A 208 2.16 31.25 0.99
CA ASN A 208 2.10 30.37 -0.19
C ASN A 208 2.31 28.88 0.16
N HIS A 209 2.36 28.52 1.44
CA HIS A 209 2.55 27.14 1.88
C HIS A 209 1.44 26.22 1.34
N PHE A 210 1.78 24.98 0.98
CA PHE A 210 0.82 24.02 0.43
C PHE A 210 -0.37 23.82 1.37
N ALA A 211 -0.12 23.56 2.66
CA ALA A 211 -1.17 23.32 3.64
C ALA A 211 -2.14 24.50 3.76
N VAL A 212 -1.61 25.73 3.82
CA VAL A 212 -2.40 26.98 3.91
C VAL A 212 -3.31 27.13 2.69
N ARG A 213 -2.79 26.88 1.48
CA ARG A 213 -3.58 26.96 0.24
C ARG A 213 -4.71 25.94 0.16
N GLN A 214 -4.62 24.82 0.88
CA GLN A 214 -5.67 23.79 0.92
C GLN A 214 -6.68 24.03 2.05
N TYR A 215 -6.30 24.76 3.10
CA TYR A 215 -7.15 25.02 4.27
C TYR A 215 -8.19 26.13 4.02
N LYS A 216 -7.90 27.02 3.07
CA LYS A 216 -8.80 28.08 2.60
C LYS A 216 -9.81 27.57 1.59
#